data_AF-A0A2V4N785-F1
#
_entry.id   AF-A0A2V4N785-F1
#
_cell.length_a   1.000
_cell.length_b   1.000
_cell.length_c   1.000
_cell.angle_alpha   90.00
_cell.angle_beta   90.00
_cell.angle_gamma   90.00
#
_symmetry.space_group_name_H-M   'P 1'
#
loop_
_entity.id
_entity.type
_entity.pdbx_description
1 polymer ?
#
loop_
_entity_poly.entity_id
_entity_poly.type
_entity_poly.pdbx_seq_one_letter_code
_entity_poly.pdbx_strand_id
1 'polypeptide(L)'
;MAEAHQRGWREGYEQGSKSGAASAKLKIEWLERRVKELEQQLDDATRIYDLDGDQVVQVGRYAYRWRGGEPLEVGDRVRIPENYVSRLKDGPGPTIGVVTALGTTYRGDLSVIIGRAPVADQA
;
A
#
# COMPACT_ATOMS: atom_id res chain seq x y z
N MET A 1 36.86 -41.66 26.13
CA MET A 1 35.94 -40.76 26.87
C MET A 1 35.91 -39.33 26.29
N ALA A 2 37.06 -38.73 25.96
CA ALA A 2 37.13 -37.37 25.40
C ALA A 2 36.35 -37.17 24.07
N GLU A 3 36.37 -38.14 23.16
CA GLU A 3 35.65 -38.05 21.87
C GLU A 3 34.11 -38.17 21.99
N ALA A 4 33.62 -38.90 22.99
CA ALA A 4 32.18 -38.99 23.25
C ALA A 4 31.64 -37.68 23.83
N HIS A 5 32.42 -37.05 24.73
CA HIS A 5 32.11 -35.72 25.24
C HIS A 5 32.16 -34.64 24.15
N GLN A 6 33.17 -34.66 23.26
CA GLN A 6 33.25 -33.69 22.16
C GLN A 6 32.11 -33.82 21.15
N ARG A 7 31.66 -35.05 20.85
CA ARG A 7 30.51 -35.30 19.96
C ARG A 7 29.20 -34.82 20.56
N GLY A 8 28.90 -35.18 21.81
CA GLY A 8 27.70 -34.72 22.50
C GLY A 8 27.65 -33.19 22.64
N TRP A 9 28.79 -32.53 22.82
CA TRP A 9 28.87 -31.07 22.90
C TRP A 9 28.59 -30.39 21.56
N ARG A 10 29.14 -30.92 20.45
CA ARG A 10 28.84 -30.42 19.09
C ARG A 10 27.39 -30.67 18.68
N GLU A 11 26.85 -31.84 18.98
CA GLU A 11 25.45 -32.19 18.67
C GLU A 11 24.47 -31.32 19.46
N GLY A 12 24.74 -31.08 20.75
CA GLY A 12 23.92 -30.18 21.58
C GLY A 12 23.98 -28.72 21.10
N TYR A 13 25.16 -28.24 20.69
CA TYR A 13 25.31 -26.89 20.13
C TYR A 13 24.58 -26.72 18.79
N GLU A 14 24.68 -27.70 17.90
CA GLU A 14 23.96 -27.69 16.62
C GLU A 14 22.45 -27.78 16.80
N GLN A 15 21.95 -28.65 17.69
CA GLN A 15 20.52 -28.74 17.97
C GLN A 15 19.99 -27.46 18.63
N GLY A 16 20.72 -26.87 19.58
CA GLY A 16 20.37 -25.60 20.21
C GLY A 16 20.32 -24.45 19.20
N SER A 17 21.30 -24.38 18.30
CA SER A 17 21.33 -23.39 17.22
C SER A 17 20.19 -23.56 16.22
N LYS A 18 19.91 -24.79 15.76
CA LYS A 18 18.81 -25.10 14.83
C LYS A 18 17.44 -24.84 15.48
N SER A 19 17.27 -25.20 16.75
CA SER A 19 16.04 -24.93 17.52
C SER A 19 15.81 -23.44 17.77
N GLY A 20 16.88 -22.70 18.10
CA GLY A 20 16.84 -21.25 18.24
C GLY A 20 16.51 -20.53 16.93
N ALA A 21 17.11 -20.96 15.82
CA ALA A 21 16.85 -20.41 14.49
C ALA A 21 15.41 -20.68 14.03
N ALA A 22 14.89 -21.89 14.25
CA ALA A 22 13.50 -22.23 13.91
C ALA A 22 12.49 -21.42 14.75
N SER A 23 12.76 -21.26 16.04
CA SER A 23 11.92 -20.45 16.94
C SER A 23 11.94 -18.97 16.57
N ALA A 24 13.11 -18.44 16.20
CA ALA A 24 13.26 -17.07 15.71
C ALA A 24 12.49 -16.86 14.40
N LYS A 25 12.56 -17.80 13.45
CA LYS A 25 11.82 -17.73 12.18
C LYS A 25 10.31 -17.67 12.41
N LEU A 26 9.75 -18.56 13.23
CA LEU A 26 8.33 -18.55 13.57
C LEU A 26 7.91 -17.23 14.25
N LYS A 27 8.79 -16.67 15.09
CA LYS A 27 8.53 -15.38 15.72
C LYS A 27 8.52 -14.23 14.71
N ILE A 28 9.43 -14.25 13.73
CA ILE A 28 9.47 -13.26 12.63
C ILE A 28 8.19 -13.35 11.81
N GLU A 29 7.81 -14.54 11.34
CA GLU A 29 6.60 -14.75 10.54
C GLU A 29 5.34 -14.26 11.29
N TRP A 30 5.26 -14.54 12.59
CA TRP A 30 4.17 -14.05 13.44
C TRP A 30 4.19 -12.52 13.57
N LEU A 31 5.37 -11.91 13.77
CA LEU A 31 5.51 -10.45 13.85
C LEU A 31 5.14 -9.78 12.53
N GLU A 32 5.57 -10.31 11.39
CA GLU A 32 5.21 -9.80 10.05
C GLU A 32 3.70 -9.83 9.83
N ARG A 33 3.05 -10.95 10.18
CA ARG A 33 1.59 -11.04 10.14
C ARG A 33 0.93 -10.00 11.06
N ARG A 34 1.46 -9.83 12.26
CA ARG A 34 0.92 -8.88 13.24
C ARG A 34 1.07 -7.43 12.79
N VAL A 35 2.19 -7.07 12.18
CA VAL A 35 2.40 -5.75 11.58
C VAL A 35 1.34 -5.49 10.51
N LYS A 36 1.14 -6.45 9.58
CA LYS A 36 0.12 -6.31 8.53
C LYS A 36 -1.30 -6.15 9.07
N GLU A 37 -1.65 -6.89 10.13
CA GLU A 37 -2.95 -6.73 10.81
C GLU A 37 -3.10 -5.34 11.43
N LEU A 38 -2.06 -4.82 12.08
CA LEU A 38 -2.09 -3.50 12.71
C LEU A 38 -2.14 -2.36 11.68
N GLU A 39 -1.41 -2.50 10.56
CA GLU A 39 -1.48 -1.57 9.44
C GLU A 39 -2.91 -1.49 8.87
N GLN A 40 -3.57 -2.64 8.69
CA GLN A 40 -4.96 -2.67 8.25
C GLN A 40 -5.91 -2.02 9.26
N GLN A 41 -5.75 -2.32 10.56
CA GLN A 41 -6.57 -1.70 11.61
C GLN A 41 -6.40 -0.18 11.66
N LEU A 42 -5.17 0.31 11.47
CA LEU A 42 -4.90 1.74 11.42
C LEU A 42 -5.53 2.37 10.18
N ASP A 43 -5.43 1.71 9.02
CA ASP A 43 -6.06 2.16 7.79
C ASP A 43 -7.58 2.27 7.95
N ASP A 44 -8.25 1.21 8.40
CA ASP A 44 -9.70 1.17 8.63
C ASP A 44 -10.15 2.26 9.62
N ALA A 45 -9.37 2.52 10.67
CA ALA A 45 -9.72 3.50 11.69
C ALA A 45 -9.50 4.96 11.24
N THR A 46 -8.63 5.20 10.27
CA THR A 46 -8.16 6.56 9.94
C THR A 46 -8.45 6.99 8.51
N ARG A 47 -8.92 6.07 7.65
CA ARG A 47 -9.23 6.35 6.26
C ARG A 47 -10.41 7.30 6.15
N ILE A 48 -10.20 8.38 5.39
CA ILE A 48 -11.21 9.38 5.06
C ILE A 48 -11.73 9.11 3.64
N TYR A 49 -13.04 9.06 3.48
CA TYR A 49 -13.71 8.82 2.20
C TYR A 49 -14.34 10.07 1.59
N ASP A 50 -14.56 11.09 2.42
CA ASP A 50 -15.15 12.36 2.05
C ASP A 50 -14.35 13.50 2.68
N LEU A 51 -14.19 14.60 1.95
CA LEU A 51 -13.61 15.83 2.43
C LEU A 51 -14.39 17.02 1.87
N ASP A 52 -15.15 17.69 2.73
CA ASP A 52 -16.05 18.81 2.40
C ASP A 52 -17.13 18.45 1.35
N GLY A 53 -17.62 17.22 1.34
CA GLY A 53 -18.58 16.74 0.32
C GLY A 53 -17.93 16.29 -1.00
N ASP A 54 -16.58 16.36 -1.09
CA ASP A 54 -15.84 15.79 -2.19
C ASP A 54 -15.44 14.35 -1.85
N GLN A 55 -15.73 13.41 -2.75
CA GLN A 55 -15.27 12.04 -2.60
C GLN A 55 -13.74 11.99 -2.67
N VAL A 56 -13.12 11.26 -1.75
CA VAL A 56 -11.67 11.03 -1.75
C VAL A 56 -11.36 9.70 -2.42
N VAL A 57 -10.42 9.73 -3.37
CA VAL A 57 -10.00 8.54 -4.13
C VAL A 57 -8.49 8.48 -4.27
N GLN A 58 -7.96 7.28 -4.49
CA GLN A 58 -6.56 7.07 -4.86
C GLN A 58 -6.45 6.78 -6.36
N VAL A 59 -5.48 7.44 -7.00
CA VAL A 59 -5.09 7.21 -8.38
C VAL A 59 -3.62 6.82 -8.38
N GLY A 60 -3.34 5.54 -8.61
CA GLY A 60 -1.99 4.99 -8.44
C GLY A 60 -1.55 5.04 -6.98
N ARG A 61 -0.57 5.89 -6.66
CA ARG A 61 -0.01 6.06 -5.30
C ARG A 61 -0.43 7.37 -4.62
N TYR A 62 -1.21 8.21 -5.31
CA TYR A 62 -1.56 9.54 -4.83
C TYR A 62 -3.05 9.64 -4.59
N ALA A 63 -3.42 10.40 -3.56
CA ALA A 63 -4.81 10.67 -3.22
C ALA A 63 -5.27 11.98 -3.85
N TYR A 64 -6.55 12.02 -4.24
CA TYR A 64 -7.19 13.15 -4.89
C TYR A 64 -8.63 13.33 -4.40
N ARG A 65 -9.18 14.52 -4.63
CA ARG A 65 -10.59 14.86 -4.43
C ARG A 65 -11.36 14.75 -5.73
N TRP A 66 -12.59 14.28 -5.65
CA TRP A 66 -13.54 14.22 -6.75
C TRP A 66 -14.79 15.05 -6.43
N ARG A 67 -15.08 16.00 -7.32
CA ARG A 67 -16.21 16.96 -7.20
C ARG A 67 -17.35 16.68 -8.17
N GLY A 68 -17.23 15.64 -9.00
CA GLY A 68 -18.27 15.36 -9.99
C GLY A 68 -19.52 14.78 -9.35
N GLY A 69 -20.66 14.93 -10.04
CA GLY A 69 -21.95 14.53 -9.49
C GLY A 69 -22.08 13.03 -9.23
N GLU A 70 -21.51 12.19 -10.11
CA GLU A 70 -21.52 10.73 -9.91
C GLU A 70 -20.23 10.27 -9.21
N PRO A 71 -20.33 9.54 -8.08
CA PRO A 71 -19.18 8.96 -7.39
C PRO A 71 -18.32 8.09 -8.32
N LEU A 72 -17.01 8.14 -8.14
CA LEU A 72 -16.05 7.28 -8.82
C LEU A 72 -15.97 5.91 -8.15
N GLU A 73 -15.71 4.90 -8.96
CA GLU A 73 -15.45 3.53 -8.55
C GLU A 73 -14.01 3.11 -8.86
N VAL A 74 -13.54 2.05 -8.20
CA VAL A 74 -12.23 1.46 -8.51
C VAL A 74 -12.25 0.92 -9.94
N GLY A 75 -11.25 1.31 -10.73
CA GLY A 75 -11.16 1.01 -12.16
C GLY A 75 -11.58 2.16 -13.07
N ASP A 76 -12.24 3.20 -12.54
CA ASP A 76 -12.61 4.37 -13.34
C ASP A 76 -11.39 5.11 -13.86
N ARG A 77 -11.44 5.52 -15.13
CA ARG A 77 -10.40 6.36 -15.73
C ARG A 77 -10.71 7.83 -15.49
N VAL A 78 -9.71 8.55 -14.99
CA VAL A 78 -9.85 9.97 -14.63
C VAL A 78 -8.71 10.79 -15.19
N ARG A 79 -8.99 12.05 -15.50
CA ARG A 79 -7.98 13.04 -15.87
C ARG A 79 -7.50 13.74 -14.60
N ILE A 80 -6.26 13.48 -14.23
CA ILE A 80 -5.61 14.09 -13.06
C ILE A 80 -4.89 15.38 -13.46
N PRO A 81 -4.82 16.37 -12.56
CA PRO A 81 -4.04 17.58 -12.80
C PRO A 81 -2.56 17.26 -12.92
N GLU A 82 -1.85 18.12 -13.64
CA GLU A 82 -0.40 18.05 -13.72
C GLU A 82 0.19 18.18 -12.31
N ASN A 83 1.10 17.28 -11.97
CA ASN A 83 1.98 17.42 -10.83
C ASN A 83 3.44 17.29 -11.28
N TYR A 84 4.37 17.59 -10.38
CA TYR A 84 5.81 17.56 -10.70
C TYR A 84 6.25 16.21 -11.30
N VAL A 85 5.69 15.10 -10.81
CA VAL A 85 6.05 13.75 -11.25
C VAL A 85 5.44 13.42 -12.61
N SER A 86 4.18 13.77 -12.86
CA SER A 86 3.53 13.56 -14.15
C SER A 86 4.18 14.41 -15.23
N ARG A 87 4.55 15.66 -14.93
CA ARG A 87 5.30 16.50 -15.86
C ARG A 87 6.61 15.85 -16.29
N LEU A 88 7.32 15.25 -15.34
CA LEU A 88 8.61 14.60 -15.62
C LEU A 88 8.45 13.32 -16.45
N LYS A 89 7.38 12.54 -16.22
CA LYS A 89 7.17 11.23 -16.86
C LYS A 89 6.40 11.30 -18.17
N ASP A 90 5.30 12.03 -18.18
CA ASP A 90 4.28 12.02 -19.24
C ASP A 90 4.31 13.32 -20.07
N GLY A 91 5.15 14.28 -19.69
CA GLY A 91 5.22 15.61 -20.29
C GLY A 91 4.23 16.60 -19.67
N PRO A 92 4.26 17.86 -20.12
CA PRO A 92 3.38 18.90 -19.58
C PRO A 92 1.90 18.61 -19.88
N GLY A 93 1.04 18.95 -18.92
CA GLY A 93 -0.41 18.86 -19.04
C GLY A 93 -1.06 17.75 -18.20
N PRO A 94 -2.41 17.67 -18.27
CA PRO A 94 -3.18 16.67 -17.54
C PRO A 94 -2.92 15.25 -18.04
N THR A 95 -2.80 14.31 -17.12
CA THR A 95 -2.55 12.89 -17.43
C THR A 95 -3.79 12.06 -17.14
N ILE A 96 -3.92 10.90 -17.80
CA ILE A 96 -4.97 9.92 -17.49
C ILE A 96 -4.45 8.94 -16.45
N GLY A 97 -5.19 8.78 -15.36
CA GLY A 97 -4.97 7.77 -14.34
C GLY A 97 -6.18 6.85 -14.17
N VAL A 98 -6.00 5.81 -13.36
CA VAL A 98 -7.06 4.86 -13.00
C VAL A 98 -7.24 4.91 -11.49
N VAL A 99 -8.49 4.97 -11.02
CA VAL A 99 -8.82 4.89 -9.60
C VAL A 99 -8.44 3.50 -9.09
N THR A 100 -7.51 3.45 -8.12
CA THR A 100 -6.98 2.21 -7.55
C THR A 100 -7.62 1.85 -6.21
N ALA A 101 -8.10 2.86 -5.47
CA ALA A 101 -8.79 2.65 -4.20
C ALA A 101 -9.69 3.85 -3.86
N LEU A 102 -10.62 3.64 -2.93
CA LEU A 102 -11.44 4.69 -2.34
C LEU A 102 -10.88 5.13 -0.99
N GLY A 103 -11.00 6.41 -0.71
CA GLY A 103 -10.50 7.05 0.50
C GLY A 103 -8.98 7.12 0.61
N THR A 104 -8.49 7.77 1.65
CA THR A 104 -7.05 7.86 1.95
C THR A 104 -6.80 8.00 3.45
N THR A 105 -5.63 7.61 3.91
CA THR A 105 -5.13 7.93 5.26
C THR A 105 -4.29 9.20 5.29
N TYR A 106 -3.94 9.75 4.12
CA TYR A 106 -3.20 11.00 3.99
C TYR A 106 -4.02 12.20 4.47
N ARG A 107 -3.42 13.06 5.30
CA ARG A 107 -4.11 14.19 5.95
C ARG A 107 -3.73 15.56 5.40
N GLY A 108 -2.83 15.63 4.41
CA GLY A 108 -2.45 16.89 3.78
C GLY A 108 -3.41 17.31 2.67
N ASP A 109 -3.08 18.43 2.01
CA ASP A 109 -3.89 18.97 0.93
C ASP A 109 -3.98 18.00 -0.26
N LEU A 110 -5.21 17.80 -0.73
CA LEU A 110 -5.53 16.91 -1.84
C LEU A 110 -5.86 17.73 -3.09
N SER A 111 -5.18 17.44 -4.19
CA SER A 111 -5.51 18.00 -5.49
C SER A 111 -6.85 17.47 -6.01
N VAL A 112 -7.54 18.27 -6.81
CA VAL A 112 -8.86 17.93 -7.37
C VAL A 112 -8.68 17.28 -8.74
N ILE A 113 -9.36 16.15 -8.97
CA ILE A 113 -9.46 15.51 -10.29
C ILE A 113 -10.20 16.45 -11.25
N ILE A 114 -9.67 16.60 -12.47
CA ILE A 114 -10.22 17.53 -13.47
C ILE A 114 -11.53 17.01 -14.06
N GLY A 115 -11.63 15.70 -14.28
CA GLY A 115 -12.81 15.08 -14.89
C GLY A 115 -12.63 13.58 -15.11
N ARG A 116 -13.71 12.91 -15.51
CA ARG A 116 -13.62 11.54 -16.04
C ARG A 116 -12.86 11.55 -17.37
N ALA A 117 -12.05 10.53 -17.61
CA ALA A 117 -11.46 10.30 -18.91
C ALA A 117 -12.39 9.38 -19.71
N PRO A 118 -12.49 9.55 -21.04
CA PRO A 118 -13.27 8.63 -21.85
C PRO A 118 -12.72 7.20 -21.70
N VAL A 119 -13.64 6.24 -21.64
CA VAL A 119 -13.29 4.82 -21.85
C VAL A 119 -12.65 4.77 -23.24
N ALA A 120 -11.43 4.23 -23.34
CA ALA A 120 -10.87 4.01 -24.66
C ALA A 120 -11.69 2.88 -25.26
N ASP A 121 -12.61 3.21 -26.16
CA ASP A 121 -13.17 2.22 -27.08
C ASP A 121 -11.98 1.58 -27.79
N GLN A 122 -11.88 0.26 -27.62
CA GLN A 122 -10.93 -0.55 -28.38
C GLN A 122 -11.37 -0.48 -29.84
N ALA A 123 -10.57 0.19 -30.68
CA ALA A 123 -10.63 0.05 -32.12
C ALA A 123 -10.01 -1.29 -32.55
#